data_AF-A0A962V4Q8-F1
#
_entry.id   AF-A0A962V4Q8-F1
#
_cell.length_a   1.000
_cell.length_b   1.000
_cell.length_c   1.000
_cell.angle_alpha   90.00
_cell.angle_beta   90.00
_cell.angle_gamma   90.00
#
_symmetry.space_group_name_H-M   'P 1'
#
loop_
_entity.id
_entity.type
_entity.pdbx_description
1 polymer ?
#
loop_
_entity_poly.entity_id
_entity_poly.type
_entity_poly.pdbx_seq_one_letter_code
_entity_poly.pdbx_strand_id
1 'polypeptide(L)'
;MPDTLSKLSEPENLPRDLIDTDHIEHLIYADQIDLLYTREAPLALLWTALLGAGVGIIYWSELPRATLLIWLLCSLLLLLLRGFAMWRYHRCQPEPASIQPWGNWYV
;
A
#
# COMPACT_ATOMS: atom_id res chain seq x y z
N MET A 1 -44.46 6.47 30.12
CA MET A 1 -43.08 6.98 29.95
C MET A 1 -42.43 6.25 28.76
N PRO A 2 -42.51 6.81 27.54
CA PRO A 2 -41.89 6.24 26.34
C PRO A 2 -40.73 7.10 25.76
N ASP A 3 -40.18 8.06 26.52
CA ASP A 3 -39.25 9.07 25.97
C ASP A 3 -37.77 8.64 25.96
N THR A 4 -37.43 7.53 26.62
CA THR A 4 -36.03 7.07 26.74
C THR A 4 -35.56 6.26 25.53
N LEU A 5 -36.44 5.52 24.86
CA LEU A 5 -36.05 4.69 23.71
C LEU A 5 -35.92 5.50 22.41
N SER A 6 -36.67 6.60 22.29
CA SER A 6 -36.58 7.49 21.12
C SER A 6 -35.29 8.33 21.08
N LYS A 7 -34.67 8.57 22.24
CA LYS A 7 -33.38 9.27 22.32
C LYS A 7 -32.19 8.38 21.95
N LEU A 8 -32.32 7.06 22.13
CA LEU A 8 -31.28 6.08 21.78
C LEU A 8 -31.18 5.80 20.28
N SER A 9 -32.16 6.20 19.46
CA SER A 9 -32.10 6.06 18.00
C SER A 9 -31.47 7.26 17.29
N GLU A 10 -31.11 8.31 18.02
CA GLU A 10 -30.31 9.41 17.48
C GLU A 10 -28.84 8.94 17.39
N PRO A 11 -28.18 9.09 16.23
CA PRO A 11 -26.81 8.60 16.02
C PRO A 11 -25.78 9.21 16.99
N GLU A 12 -26.13 10.32 17.65
CA GLU A 12 -25.31 11.00 18.66
C GLU A 12 -25.34 10.31 20.04
N ASN A 13 -26.38 9.51 20.35
CA ASN A 13 -26.59 8.87 21.65
C ASN A 13 -26.21 7.37 21.68
N LEU A 14 -25.61 6.86 20.61
CA LEU A 14 -25.03 5.52 20.60
C LEU A 14 -23.80 5.50 21.53
N PRO A 15 -23.72 4.55 22.48
CA PRO A 15 -22.53 4.38 23.32
C PRO A 15 -21.30 4.31 22.42
N ARG A 16 -20.27 5.10 22.71
CA ARG A 16 -19.00 5.09 21.96
C ARG A 16 -18.37 3.69 21.90
N ASP A 17 -18.72 2.84 22.87
CA ASP A 17 -18.29 1.45 23.00
C ASP A 17 -19.07 0.47 22.09
N LEU A 18 -20.17 0.91 21.45
CA LEU A 18 -20.93 0.15 20.44
C LEU A 18 -20.49 0.47 19.01
N ILE A 19 -19.72 1.54 18.83
CA ILE A 19 -18.94 1.74 17.63
C ILE A 19 -17.80 0.75 17.75
N ASP A 20 -17.94 -0.39 17.06
CA ASP A 20 -16.92 -1.43 16.96
C ASP A 20 -15.64 -0.80 16.41
N THR A 21 -14.81 -0.31 17.33
CA THR A 21 -13.66 0.54 17.03
C THR A 21 -12.62 -0.30 16.30
N ASP A 22 -12.52 -1.58 16.65
CA ASP A 22 -11.74 -2.59 15.95
C ASP A 22 -12.22 -2.73 14.49
N HIS A 23 -13.54 -2.77 14.24
CA HIS A 23 -14.07 -2.82 12.88
C HIS A 23 -13.75 -1.55 12.07
N ILE A 24 -13.84 -0.37 12.67
CA ILE A 24 -13.47 0.89 12.01
C ILE A 24 -11.96 0.95 11.72
N GLU A 25 -11.11 0.53 12.65
CA GLU A 25 -9.66 0.46 12.45
C GLU A 25 -9.30 -0.48 11.30
N HIS A 26 -9.95 -1.65 11.23
CA HIS A 26 -9.78 -2.60 10.12
C HIS A 26 -10.20 -2.01 8.76
N LEU A 27 -11.29 -1.25 8.70
CA LEU A 27 -11.75 -0.59 7.49
C LEU A 27 -10.79 0.52 7.04
N ILE A 28 -10.30 1.34 7.97
CA ILE A 28 -9.32 2.39 7.68
C ILE A 28 -8.01 1.77 7.16
N TYR A 29 -7.53 0.71 7.80
CA TYR A 29 -6.33 0.01 7.38
C TYR A 29 -6.47 -0.62 5.98
N ALA A 30 -7.65 -1.17 5.67
CA ALA A 30 -7.95 -1.68 4.33
C ALA A 30 -7.95 -0.58 3.27
N ASP A 31 -8.53 0.58 3.57
CA ASP A 31 -8.54 1.72 2.66
C ASP A 31 -7.13 2.28 2.42
N GLN A 32 -6.29 2.32 3.46
CA GLN A 32 -4.88 2.70 3.33
C GLN A 32 -4.08 1.76 2.42
N ILE A 33 -4.28 0.45 2.57
CA ILE A 33 -3.62 -0.54 1.70
C ILE A 33 -4.12 -0.39 0.26
N ASP A 34 -5.41 -0.16 0.07
CA ASP A 34 -5.94 0.02 -1.28
C ASP A 34 -5.41 1.29 -1.95
N LEU A 35 -5.31 2.40 -1.20
CA LEU A 35 -4.68 3.63 -1.66
C LEU A 35 -3.21 3.43 -2.02
N LEU A 36 -2.46 2.71 -1.19
CA LEU A 36 -1.05 2.41 -1.40
C LEU A 36 -0.85 1.64 -2.72
N TYR A 37 -1.61 0.57 -2.94
CA TYR A 37 -1.47 -0.25 -4.15
C TYR A 37 -2.06 0.39 -5.40
N THR A 38 -3.13 1.19 -5.27
CA THR A 38 -3.83 1.77 -6.42
C THR A 38 -3.23 3.10 -6.87
N ARG A 39 -2.77 3.96 -5.95
CA ARG A 39 -2.25 5.30 -6.27
C ARG A 39 -0.75 5.45 -6.08
N GLU A 40 -0.22 5.06 -4.93
CA GLU A 40 1.15 5.42 -4.56
C GLU A 40 2.20 4.46 -5.15
N ALA A 41 1.89 3.17 -5.19
CA ALA A 41 2.72 2.12 -5.76
C ALA A 41 3.19 2.39 -7.21
N PRO A 42 2.31 2.72 -8.18
CA PRO A 42 2.76 3.00 -9.54
C PRO A 42 3.65 4.24 -9.64
N LEU A 43 3.40 5.27 -8.82
CA LEU A 43 4.24 6.47 -8.77
C LEU A 43 5.62 6.16 -8.19
N ALA A 44 5.68 5.36 -7.12
CA ALA A 44 6.93 4.91 -6.52
C ALA A 44 7.77 4.04 -7.47
N LEU A 45 7.13 3.19 -8.30
CA LEU A 45 7.81 2.43 -9.35
C LEU A 45 8.47 3.36 -10.38
N LEU A 46 7.73 4.35 -10.88
CA LEU A 46 8.28 5.33 -11.84
C LEU A 46 9.44 6.12 -11.25
N TRP A 47 9.29 6.59 -10.00
CA TRP A 47 10.33 7.34 -9.32
C TRP A 47 11.61 6.52 -9.12
N THR A 48 11.45 5.26 -8.70
CA THR A 48 12.56 4.33 -8.51
C THR A 48 13.27 4.04 -9.83
N ALA A 49 12.53 3.84 -10.91
CA ALA A 49 13.11 3.64 -12.24
C ALA A 49 13.88 4.88 -12.72
N LEU A 50 13.34 6.08 -12.51
CA LEU A 50 13.98 7.34 -12.90
C LEU A 50 15.28 7.58 -12.12
N LEU A 51 15.26 7.39 -10.79
CA LEU A 51 16.45 7.51 -9.96
C LEU A 51 17.49 6.45 -10.33
N GLY A 52 17.06 5.21 -10.56
CA GLY A 52 17.92 4.11 -11.01
C GLY A 52 18.63 4.43 -12.32
N ALA A 53 17.88 4.91 -13.32
CA ALA A 53 18.44 5.33 -14.59
C ALA A 53 19.38 6.54 -14.44
N GLY A 54 19.01 7.53 -13.61
CA GLY A 54 19.82 8.70 -13.34
C GLY A 54 21.19 8.35 -12.74
N VAL A 55 21.22 7.49 -11.72
CA VAL A 55 22.47 6.97 -11.14
C VAL A 55 23.28 6.22 -12.20
N GLY A 56 22.62 5.39 -13.01
CA GLY A 56 23.28 4.66 -14.10
C GLY A 56 23.98 5.57 -15.11
N ILE A 57 23.35 6.68 -15.49
CA ILE A 57 23.91 7.66 -16.43
C ILE A 57 25.03 8.47 -15.80
N ILE A 58 24.83 8.98 -14.57
CA ILE A 58 25.79 9.84 -13.87
C ILE A 58 27.10 9.08 -13.62
N TYR A 59 27.02 7.84 -13.16
CA TYR A 59 28.21 7.06 -12.78
C TYR A 59 28.78 6.22 -13.92
N TRP A 60 28.25 6.31 -15.14
CA TRP A 60 28.62 5.46 -16.28
C TRP A 60 30.12 5.47 -16.59
N SER A 61 30.79 6.60 -16.37
CA SER A 61 32.24 6.77 -16.57
C SER A 61 33.08 6.52 -15.31
N GLU A 62 32.49 6.64 -14.13
CA GLU A 62 33.20 6.62 -12.84
C GLU A 62 33.29 5.20 -12.25
N LEU A 63 32.31 4.34 -12.54
CA LEU A 63 32.24 2.98 -11.99
C LEU A 63 32.54 1.91 -13.05
N PRO A 64 33.12 0.76 -12.63
CA PRO A 64 33.22 -0.40 -13.49
C PRO A 64 31.86 -0.80 -14.06
N ARG A 65 31.78 -0.94 -15.39
CA ARG A 65 30.52 -1.25 -16.09
C ARG A 65 29.81 -2.48 -15.55
N ALA A 66 30.58 -3.50 -15.15
CA ALA A 66 30.03 -4.72 -14.56
C ALA A 66 29.26 -4.44 -13.26
N THR A 67 29.80 -3.60 -12.36
CA THR A 67 29.14 -3.22 -11.11
C THR A 67 27.86 -2.44 -11.36
N LEU A 68 27.90 -1.47 -12.28
CA LEU A 68 26.70 -0.71 -12.67
C LEU A 68 25.62 -1.61 -13.28
N LEU A 69 26.01 -2.53 -14.18
CA LEU A 69 25.07 -3.46 -14.80
C LEU A 69 24.46 -4.41 -13.77
N ILE A 70 25.23 -4.94 -12.82
CA ILE A 70 24.72 -5.76 -11.73
C ILE A 70 23.74 -4.95 -10.87
N TRP A 71 24.11 -3.72 -10.49
CA TRP A 71 23.25 -2.86 -9.70
C TRP A 71 21.94 -2.49 -10.41
N LEU A 72 22.01 -2.17 -11.71
CA LEU A 72 20.84 -1.91 -12.55
C LEU A 72 19.97 -3.17 -12.68
N LEU A 73 20.57 -4.35 -12.85
CA LEU A 73 19.86 -5.62 -12.91
C LEU A 73 19.14 -5.91 -11.58
N CYS A 74 19.81 -5.72 -10.44
CA CYS A 74 19.20 -5.85 -9.11
C CYS A 74 18.04 -4.86 -8.92
N SER A 75 18.23 -3.60 -9.32
CA SER A 75 17.19 -2.57 -9.26
C SER A 75 15.99 -2.94 -10.13
N LEU A 76 16.24 -3.43 -11.34
CA LEU A 76 15.21 -3.92 -12.26
C LEU A 76 14.45 -5.10 -11.67
N LEU A 77 15.14 -6.07 -11.05
CA LEU A 77 14.50 -7.20 -10.39
C LEU A 77 13.61 -6.76 -9.22
N LEU A 78 14.04 -5.79 -8.43
CA LEU A 78 13.22 -5.21 -7.35
C LEU A 78 11.98 -4.49 -7.90
N LEU A 79 12.13 -3.73 -8.99
CA LEU A 79 11.02 -3.09 -9.70
C LEU A 79 10.01 -4.12 -10.22
N LEU A 80 10.50 -5.19 -10.85
CA LEU A 80 9.66 -6.27 -11.35
C LEU A 80 8.95 -7.02 -10.22
N LEU A 81 9.63 -7.27 -9.10
CA LEU A 81 9.04 -7.92 -7.92
C LEU A 81 7.89 -7.06 -7.35
N ARG A 82 8.09 -5.75 -7.21
CA ARG A 82 7.04 -4.82 -6.77
C ARG A 82 5.89 -4.72 -7.76
N GLY A 83 6.19 -4.66 -9.06
CA GLY A 83 5.17 -4.69 -10.12
C GLY A 83 4.38 -6.00 -10.12
N PHE A 84 5.04 -7.12 -9.87
CA PHE A 84 4.38 -8.43 -9.74
C PHE A 84 3.47 -8.49 -8.51
N ALA A 85 3.92 -7.96 -7.37
CA ALA A 85 3.08 -7.86 -6.17
C ALA A 85 1.82 -7.01 -6.42
N MET A 86 1.96 -5.87 -7.11
CA MET A 86 0.84 -5.02 -7.52
C MET A 86 -0.11 -5.73 -8.50
N TRP A 87 0.44 -6.40 -9.51
CA TRP A 87 -0.36 -7.17 -10.46
C TRP A 87 -1.15 -8.28 -9.77
N ARG A 88 -0.51 -8.98 -8.83
CA ARG A 88 -1.14 -10.01 -8.00
C ARG A 88 -2.24 -9.40 -7.13
N TYR A 89 -2.01 -8.23 -6.52
CA TYR A 89 -3.01 -7.51 -5.73
C TYR A 89 -4.24 -7.16 -6.58
N HIS A 90 -4.04 -6.53 -7.74
CA HIS A 90 -5.15 -6.19 -8.65
C HIS A 90 -5.89 -7.41 -9.21
N ARG A 91 -5.21 -8.55 -9.40
CA ARG A 91 -5.83 -9.79 -9.84
C ARG A 91 -6.65 -10.47 -8.74
N CYS A 92 -6.24 -10.32 -7.48
CA CYS A 92 -6.89 -10.98 -6.34
C CYS A 92 -7.97 -10.13 -5.68
N GLN A 93 -7.93 -8.79 -5.78
CA GLN A 93 -8.85 -7.84 -5.10
C GLN A 93 -9.28 -8.36 -3.71
N PRO A 94 -8.34 -8.50 -2.77
CA PRO A 94 -8.62 -9.11 -1.48
C PRO A 94 -9.73 -8.34 -0.75
N GLU A 95 -10.71 -9.08 -0.25
CA GLU A 95 -11.80 -8.53 0.55
C GLU A 95 -11.22 -7.87 1.83
N PRO A 96 -11.81 -6.78 2.35
CA PRO A 96 -11.28 -5.99 3.48
C PRO A 96 -10.90 -6.83 4.72
N ALA A 97 -11.62 -7.93 4.97
CA ALA A 97 -11.35 -8.85 6.06
C ALA A 97 -10.02 -9.66 5.91
N SER A 98 -9.45 -9.71 4.71
CA SER A 98 -8.28 -10.53 4.34
C SER A 98 -7.06 -9.70 3.91
N ILE A 99 -7.09 -8.39 4.17
CA ILE A 99 -6.11 -7.42 3.65
C ILE A 99 -4.81 -7.35 4.46
N GLN A 100 -4.83 -7.79 5.73
CA GLN A 100 -3.70 -7.71 6.66
C GLN A 100 -2.37 -8.31 6.15
N PRO A 101 -2.34 -9.50 5.50
CA PRO A 101 -1.10 -10.06 4.98
C PRO A 101 -0.50 -9.25 3.82
N TRP A 102 -1.31 -8.46 3.09
CA TRP A 102 -0.84 -7.62 1.99
C TRP A 102 -0.08 -6.39 2.49
N GLY A 103 -0.51 -5.82 3.63
CA GLY A 103 0.25 -4.76 4.31
C GLY A 103 1.66 -5.21 4.71
N ASN A 104 1.79 -6.42 5.26
CA ASN A 104 3.09 -6.99 5.65
C ASN A 104 4.02 -7.35 4.49
N TRP A 105 3.51 -7.47 3.26
CA TRP A 105 4.34 -7.73 2.08
C TRP A 105 4.94 -6.45 1.49
N TYR A 106 4.43 -5.28 1.86
CA TYR A 106 4.85 -3.99 1.31
C TYR A 106 5.81 -3.20 2.22
N VAL A 107 5.78 -3.47 3.54
CA VAL A 107 6.71 -2.94 4.56
C VAL A 107 8.02 -3.74 4.54
#